data_AF-A0A412VI56-F1
#
_entry.id   AF-A0A412VI56-F1
#
_cell.length_a   1.000
_cell.length_b   1.000
_cell.length_c   1.000
_cell.angle_alpha   90.00
_cell.angle_beta   90.00
_cell.angle_gamma   90.00
#
_symmetry.space_group_name_H-M   'P 1'
#
loop_
_entity.id
_entity.type
_entity.pdbx_description
1 polymer ?
#
loop_
_entity_poly.entity_id
_entity_poly.type
_entity_poly.pdbx_seq_one_letter_code
_entity_poly.pdbx_strand_id
1 'polypeptide(L)'
;MEVGILSMRYAKAIIEYAQEKGLEDRLYQEFLTLSHSFCEQPGLREALDNPVITTKEKLALVCTAADGDGKSTREFVRFITLVLRNRREGYLQFISLMYLDLYRKLKHIGTGKLITAVPVDKETEERIRSAAAHILHAHMELETVIDPSIEGGFIFDINDYRLDASVATQLKRVKQQFIDKNRRIV
;
A
#
# COMPACT_ATOMS: atom_id res chain seq x y z
N MET A 1 13.85 -2.49 -12.95
CA MET A 1 13.63 -3.59 -11.99
C MET A 1 14.63 -3.61 -10.82
N GLU A 2 15.72 -2.83 -10.82
CA GLU A 2 16.69 -2.80 -9.69
C GLU A 2 16.16 -2.10 -8.42
N VAL A 3 15.26 -1.12 -8.59
CA VAL A 3 14.67 -0.33 -7.48
C VAL A 3 13.95 -1.21 -6.47
N GLY A 4 13.23 -2.24 -6.94
CA GLY A 4 12.50 -3.17 -6.08
C GLY A 4 13.41 -4.05 -5.23
N ILE A 5 14.49 -4.58 -5.80
CA ILE A 5 15.41 -5.50 -5.10
C ILE A 5 16.16 -4.78 -3.98
N LEU A 6 16.66 -3.56 -4.24
CA LEU A 6 17.37 -2.78 -3.24
C LEU A 6 16.43 -2.37 -2.09
N SER A 7 15.25 -1.84 -2.43
CA SER A 7 14.26 -1.40 -1.44
C SER A 7 13.81 -2.56 -0.56
N MET A 8 13.58 -3.73 -1.16
CA MET A 8 13.21 -4.95 -0.46
C MET A 8 14.29 -5.41 0.53
N ARG A 9 15.58 -5.32 0.17
CA ARG A 9 16.69 -5.68 1.09
C ARG A 9 16.74 -4.80 2.32
N TYR A 10 16.61 -3.48 2.12
CA TYR A 10 16.58 -2.53 3.23
C TYR A 10 15.34 -2.72 4.11
N ALA A 11 14.16 -2.85 3.49
CA ALA A 11 12.90 -3.10 4.19
C ALA A 11 12.93 -4.40 5.01
N LYS A 12 13.47 -5.48 4.43
CA LYS A 12 13.66 -6.76 5.13
C LYS A 12 14.60 -6.64 6.33
N ALA A 13 15.73 -5.95 6.17
CA ALA A 13 16.69 -5.78 7.25
C ALA A 13 16.11 -4.99 8.44
N ILE A 14 15.36 -3.91 8.18
CA ILE A 14 14.76 -3.12 9.26
C ILE A 14 13.59 -3.83 9.93
N ILE A 15 12.77 -4.61 9.20
CA ILE A 15 11.67 -5.35 9.83
C ILE A 15 12.15 -6.51 10.68
N GLU A 16 13.17 -7.26 10.23
CA GLU A 16 13.80 -8.30 11.05
C GLU A 16 14.37 -7.70 12.35
N TYR A 17 15.08 -6.57 12.24
CA TYR A 17 15.59 -5.85 13.40
C TYR A 17 14.47 -5.31 14.31
N ALA A 18 13.36 -4.84 13.73
CA ALA A 18 12.21 -4.35 14.49
C ALA A 18 11.55 -5.47 15.30
N GLN A 19 11.40 -6.67 14.70
CA GLN A 19 10.86 -7.85 15.37
C GLN A 19 11.73 -8.32 16.53
N GLU A 20 13.06 -8.33 16.36
CA GLU A 20 13.99 -8.66 17.45
C GLU A 20 13.88 -7.70 18.65
N LYS A 21 13.43 -6.47 18.41
CA LYS A 21 13.26 -5.42 19.42
C LYS A 21 11.82 -5.25 19.92
N GLY A 22 10.83 -5.88 19.28
CA GLY A 22 9.41 -5.67 19.58
C GLY A 22 8.93 -4.24 19.29
N LEU A 23 9.52 -3.57 18.29
CA LEU A 23 9.21 -2.19 17.90
C LEU A 23 8.52 -2.09 16.53
N GLU A 24 8.06 -3.22 15.98
CA GLU A 24 7.54 -3.31 14.61
C GLU A 24 6.28 -2.46 14.41
N ASP A 25 5.39 -2.43 15.40
CA ASP A 25 4.12 -1.69 15.32
C ASP A 25 4.37 -0.17 15.31
N ARG A 26 5.34 0.29 16.10
CA ARG A 26 5.72 1.72 16.15
C ARG A 26 6.42 2.16 14.88
N LEU A 27 7.35 1.34 14.38
CA LEU A 27 8.03 1.60 13.10
C LEU A 27 7.04 1.57 11.93
N TYR A 28 6.03 0.71 11.97
CA TYR A 28 4.96 0.69 10.97
C TYR A 28 4.24 2.03 10.88
N GLN A 29 3.87 2.64 12.01
CA GLN A 29 3.27 3.97 12.03
C GLN A 29 4.20 5.04 11.43
N GLU A 30 5.48 5.03 11.77
CA GLU A 30 6.46 5.99 11.24
C GLU A 30 6.65 5.85 9.73
N PHE A 31 6.77 4.63 9.22
CA PHE A 31 6.87 4.36 7.77
C PHE A 31 5.56 4.66 7.03
N LEU A 32 4.40 4.48 7.69
CA LEU A 32 3.09 4.82 7.13
C LEU A 32 2.97 6.33 6.95
N THR A 33 3.26 7.11 8.00
CA THR A 33 3.27 8.58 7.95
C THR A 33 4.27 9.10 6.92
N LEU A 34 5.49 8.54 6.90
CA LEU A 34 6.49 8.92 5.91
C LEU A 34 5.99 8.64 4.48
N SER A 35 5.37 7.49 4.23
CA SER A 35 4.80 7.16 2.93
C SER A 35 3.68 8.12 2.53
N HIS A 36 2.85 8.54 3.49
CA HIS A 36 1.79 9.52 3.25
C HIS A 36 2.37 10.89 2.89
N SER A 37 3.36 11.36 3.65
CA SER A 37 4.07 12.63 3.40
C SER A 37 4.71 12.67 2.01
N PHE A 38 5.23 11.54 1.51
CA PHE A 38 5.73 11.45 0.13
C PHE A 38 4.64 11.61 -0.94
N CYS A 39 3.41 11.17 -0.65
CA CYS A 39 2.27 11.33 -1.56
C CYS A 39 1.69 12.75 -1.51
N GLU A 40 1.61 13.35 -0.32
CA GLU A 40 1.06 14.69 -0.15
C GLU A 40 2.01 15.81 -0.62
N GLN A 41 3.32 15.60 -0.48
CA GLN A 41 4.33 16.61 -0.79
C GLN A 41 5.34 16.06 -1.81
N PRO A 42 5.07 16.20 -3.12
CA PRO A 42 6.02 15.81 -4.17
C PRO A 42 7.41 16.47 -4.02
N GLY A 43 7.44 17.71 -3.50
CA GLY A 43 8.67 18.45 -3.24
C GLY A 43 9.60 17.80 -2.19
N LEU A 44 9.07 16.91 -1.33
CA LEU A 44 9.90 16.15 -0.39
C LEU A 44 10.88 15.24 -1.12
N ARG A 45 10.43 14.59 -2.20
CA ARG A 45 11.29 13.71 -3.00
C ARG A 45 12.36 14.51 -3.72
N GLU A 46 12.00 15.64 -4.31
CA GLU A 46 12.94 16.53 -4.99
C GLU A 46 14.00 17.08 -4.02
N ALA A 47 13.59 17.47 -2.82
CA ALA A 47 14.50 17.92 -1.78
C ALA A 47 15.49 16.81 -1.37
N LEU A 48 15.01 15.57 -1.23
CA LEU A 48 15.89 14.45 -0.90
C LEU A 48 16.85 14.12 -2.04
N ASP A 49 16.43 14.18 -3.30
CA ASP A 49 17.30 13.92 -4.45
C ASP A 49 18.29 15.07 -4.71
N ASN A 50 18.07 16.26 -4.14
CA ASN A 50 18.94 17.41 -4.32
C ASN A 50 20.32 17.20 -3.64
N PRO A 51 21.44 17.24 -4.39
CA PRO A 51 22.79 17.06 -3.84
C PRO A 51 23.32 18.26 -3.04
N VAL A 52 22.68 19.43 -3.16
CA VAL A 52 23.08 20.65 -2.44
C VAL A 52 22.68 20.59 -0.97
N ILE A 53 21.61 19.86 -0.65
CA ILE A 53 21.11 19.72 0.73
C ILE A 53 22.02 18.76 1.50
N THR A 54 22.45 19.18 2.68
CA THR A 54 23.35 18.36 3.50
C THR A 54 22.64 17.13 4.06
N THR A 55 23.39 16.06 4.34
CA THR A 55 22.84 14.83 4.93
C THR A 55 22.10 15.07 6.25
N LYS A 56 22.52 16.08 7.03
CA LYS A 56 21.86 16.47 8.28
C LYS A 56 20.50 17.10 8.04
N GLU A 57 20.40 17.99 7.06
CA GLU A 57 19.12 18.63 6.68
C GLU A 57 18.16 17.60 6.08
N LYS A 58 18.65 16.70 5.21
CA LYS A 58 17.85 15.58 4.68
C LYS A 58 17.30 14.71 5.80
N LEU A 59 18.12 14.37 6.81
CA LEU A 59 17.68 13.59 7.96
C LEU A 59 16.59 14.32 8.75
N ALA A 60 16.77 15.62 9.01
CA ALA A 60 15.77 16.43 9.69
C ALA A 60 14.43 16.44 8.92
N LEU A 61 14.48 16.63 7.59
CA LEU A 61 13.30 16.59 6.73
C LEU A 61 12.56 15.25 6.81
N VAL A 62 13.29 14.12 6.72
CA VAL A 62 12.67 12.78 6.80
C VAL A 62 12.07 12.54 8.19
N CYS A 63 12.76 12.95 9.26
CA CYS A 63 12.21 12.84 10.61
C CYS A 63 10.96 13.69 10.79
N THR A 64 10.95 14.92 10.28
CA THR A 64 9.74 15.78 10.31
C THR A 64 8.61 15.19 9.47
N ALA A 65 8.92 14.58 8.32
CA ALA A 65 7.92 13.92 7.48
C ALA A 65 7.38 12.61 8.07
N ALA A 66 8.12 11.97 8.97
CA ALA A 66 7.69 10.77 9.70
C ALA A 66 7.02 11.09 11.04
N ASP A 67 7.31 12.25 11.63
CA ASP A 67 6.68 12.77 12.84
C ASP A 67 5.27 13.29 12.50
N GLY A 68 4.27 12.41 12.60
CA GLY A 68 2.85 12.80 12.56
C GLY A 68 2.40 13.44 13.88
N ASP A 69 2.72 12.81 15.01
CA ASP A 69 2.22 13.16 16.36
C ASP A 69 3.24 12.93 17.50
N GLY A 70 4.48 12.52 17.22
CA GLY A 70 5.47 12.23 18.26
C GLY A 70 6.88 12.05 17.74
N LYS A 71 7.88 12.08 18.62
CA LYS A 71 9.30 11.95 18.26
C LYS A 71 9.59 10.60 17.61
N SER A 72 10.19 10.67 16.41
CA SER A 72 10.80 9.55 15.70
C SER A 72 11.63 8.66 16.62
N THR A 73 11.42 7.36 16.51
CA THR A 73 12.09 6.33 17.31
C THR A 73 13.58 6.31 16.98
N ARG A 74 14.43 6.02 17.98
CA ARG A 74 15.89 6.02 17.81
C ARG A 74 16.33 5.06 16.70
N GLU A 75 15.64 3.93 16.58
CA GLU A 75 15.86 2.88 15.60
C GLU A 75 15.57 3.38 14.18
N PHE A 76 14.47 4.12 14.00
CA PHE A 76 14.12 4.77 12.75
C PHE A 76 15.17 5.80 12.33
N VAL A 77 15.54 6.71 13.24
CA VAL A 77 16.57 7.72 12.97
C VAL A 77 17.90 7.06 12.57
N ARG A 78 18.30 5.99 13.26
CA ARG A 78 19.50 5.20 12.91
C ARG A 78 19.41 4.59 11.53
N PHE A 79 18.25 4.02 11.17
CA PHE A 79 18.02 3.44 9.86
C PHE A 79 18.09 4.50 8.75
N ILE A 80 17.39 5.63 8.91
CA ILE A 80 17.43 6.73 7.95
C ILE A 80 18.85 7.28 7.81
N THR A 81 19.60 7.43 8.91
CA THR A 81 21.01 7.82 8.88
C THR A 81 21.85 6.86 8.02
N LEU A 82 21.63 5.55 8.14
CA LEU A 82 22.33 4.54 7.35
C LEU A 82 22.00 4.66 5.86
N VAL A 83 20.72 4.80 5.52
CA VAL A 83 20.26 4.95 4.12
C VAL A 83 20.88 6.20 3.48
N LEU A 84 20.88 7.32 4.21
CA LEU A 84 21.48 8.58 3.78
C LEU A 84 23.01 8.48 3.64
N ARG A 85 23.69 7.81 4.57
CA ARG A 85 25.14 7.58 4.49
C ARG A 85 25.52 6.77 3.25
N ASN A 86 24.67 5.83 2.86
CA ASN A 86 24.85 5.00 1.68
C ASN A 86 24.40 5.67 0.37
N ARG A 87 24.01 6.96 0.42
CA ARG A 87 23.48 7.73 -0.71
C ARG A 87 22.28 7.07 -1.38
N ARG A 88 21.37 6.47 -0.58
CA ARG A 88 20.17 5.74 -1.04
C ARG A 88 18.86 6.47 -0.72
N GLU A 89 18.90 7.78 -0.49
CA GLU A 89 17.75 8.63 -0.20
C GLU A 89 16.60 8.50 -1.22
N GLY A 90 16.88 8.46 -2.52
CA GLY A 90 15.85 8.35 -3.57
C GLY A 90 15.05 7.04 -3.54
N TYR A 91 15.49 6.06 -2.74
CA TYR A 91 14.79 4.80 -2.53
C TYR A 91 13.89 4.82 -1.28
N LEU A 92 13.93 5.88 -0.45
CA LEU A 92 13.20 5.93 0.82
C LEU A 92 11.69 5.73 0.66
N GLN A 93 11.09 6.31 -0.38
CA GLN A 93 9.68 6.10 -0.69
C GLN A 93 9.39 4.62 -0.93
N PHE A 94 10.17 3.96 -1.79
CA PHE A 94 10.01 2.54 -2.10
C PHE A 94 10.33 1.64 -0.91
N ILE A 95 11.34 1.97 -0.10
CA ILE A 95 11.67 1.25 1.14
C ILE A 95 10.49 1.29 2.10
N SER A 96 9.86 2.47 2.26
CA SER A 96 8.70 2.65 3.14
C SER A 96 7.54 1.77 2.67
N LEU A 97 7.21 1.81 1.37
CA LEU A 97 6.16 0.96 0.79
C LEU A 97 6.44 -0.55 0.98
N MET A 98 7.67 -0.99 0.77
CA MET A 98 8.07 -2.39 0.98
C MET A 98 8.02 -2.79 2.45
N TYR A 99 8.35 -1.89 3.38
CA TYR A 99 8.20 -2.15 4.81
C TYR A 99 6.74 -2.37 5.20
N LEU A 100 5.83 -1.52 4.71
CA LEU A 100 4.39 -1.65 4.96
C LEU A 100 3.84 -2.98 4.44
N ASP A 101 4.24 -3.38 3.22
CA ASP A 101 3.85 -4.67 2.64
C ASP A 101 4.39 -5.87 3.45
N LEU A 102 5.66 -5.83 3.85
CA LEU A 102 6.27 -6.87 4.69
C LEU A 102 5.60 -6.97 6.07
N TYR A 103 5.29 -5.84 6.70
CA TYR A 103 4.61 -5.80 7.98
C TYR A 103 3.20 -6.40 7.89
N ARG A 104 2.45 -6.04 6.85
CA ARG A 104 1.10 -6.60 6.60
C ARG A 104 1.16 -8.11 6.40
N LYS A 105 2.11 -8.60 5.61
CA LYS A 105 2.35 -10.05 5.45
C LYS A 105 2.68 -10.73 6.77
N LEU A 106 3.47 -10.08 7.62
CA LEU A 106 3.89 -10.62 8.91
C LEU A 106 2.75 -10.74 9.92
N LYS A 107 1.89 -9.72 10.00
CA LYS A 107 0.74 -9.67 10.90
C LYS A 107 -0.50 -10.36 10.31
N HIS A 108 -0.37 -11.03 9.16
CA HIS A 108 -1.48 -11.61 8.41
C HIS A 108 -2.62 -10.60 8.17
N ILE A 109 -2.25 -9.40 7.73
CA ILE A 109 -3.17 -8.33 7.34
C ILE A 109 -3.36 -8.39 5.83
N GLY A 110 -4.56 -8.72 5.38
CA GLY A 110 -4.95 -8.65 3.97
C GLY A 110 -5.47 -7.27 3.63
N THR A 111 -4.96 -6.63 2.58
CA THR A 111 -5.54 -5.41 2.04
C THR A 111 -6.51 -5.76 0.91
N GLY A 112 -7.76 -5.36 1.06
CA GLY A 112 -8.81 -5.57 0.07
C GLY A 112 -9.40 -4.25 -0.41
N LYS A 113 -9.62 -4.11 -1.71
CA LYS A 113 -10.30 -2.96 -2.31
C LYS A 113 -11.69 -3.37 -2.78
N LEU A 114 -12.72 -2.77 -2.21
CA LEU A 114 -14.11 -2.95 -2.60
C LEU A 114 -14.54 -1.79 -3.50
N ILE A 115 -14.78 -2.07 -4.76
CA ILE A 115 -15.21 -1.09 -5.76
C ILE A 115 -16.71 -1.28 -6.02
N THR A 116 -17.51 -0.24 -5.79
CA THR A 116 -18.97 -0.28 -5.94
C THR A 116 -19.50 0.91 -6.73
N ALA A 117 -20.63 0.75 -7.41
CA ALA A 117 -21.24 1.84 -8.18
C ALA A 117 -21.83 2.93 -7.28
N VAL A 118 -22.23 2.54 -6.06
CA VAL A 118 -22.86 3.39 -5.06
C VAL A 118 -22.17 3.18 -3.71
N PRO A 119 -22.22 4.18 -2.80
CA PRO A 119 -21.77 3.98 -1.44
C PRO A 119 -22.53 2.83 -0.79
N VAL A 120 -21.79 1.95 -0.13
CA VAL A 120 -22.33 0.81 0.60
C VAL A 120 -22.66 1.25 2.02
N ASP A 121 -23.71 0.69 2.59
CA ASP A 121 -24.04 0.84 4.00
C ASP A 121 -22.99 0.14 4.89
N LYS A 122 -22.76 0.69 6.09
CA LYS A 122 -21.75 0.17 7.02
C LYS A 122 -22.00 -1.30 7.41
N GLU A 123 -23.26 -1.72 7.46
CA GLU A 123 -23.63 -3.10 7.81
C GLU A 123 -23.18 -4.07 6.71
N THR A 124 -23.46 -3.78 5.45
CA THR A 124 -23.00 -4.58 4.32
C THR A 124 -21.47 -4.57 4.21
N GLU A 125 -20.82 -3.43 4.47
CA GLU A 125 -19.35 -3.34 4.49
C GLU A 125 -18.74 -4.29 5.55
N GLU A 126 -19.29 -4.30 6.76
CA GLU A 126 -18.83 -5.19 7.84
C GLU A 126 -19.04 -6.66 7.48
N ARG A 127 -20.18 -7.00 6.86
CA ARG A 127 -20.46 -8.36 6.40
C ARG A 127 -19.45 -8.84 5.35
N ILE A 128 -19.11 -7.97 4.40
CA ILE A 128 -18.10 -8.28 3.37
C ILE A 128 -16.72 -8.45 4.03
N ARG A 129 -16.36 -7.55 4.96
CA ARG A 129 -15.09 -7.63 5.70
C ARG A 129 -14.98 -8.93 6.48
N SER A 130 -16.02 -9.31 7.21
CA SER A 130 -16.08 -10.55 7.99
C SER A 130 -16.01 -11.80 7.10
N ALA A 131 -16.77 -11.84 6.01
CA ALA A 131 -16.74 -12.97 5.07
C ALA A 131 -15.35 -13.15 4.45
N ALA A 132 -14.72 -12.07 4.01
CA ALA A 132 -13.41 -12.10 3.41
C ALA A 132 -12.29 -12.43 4.42
N ALA A 133 -12.37 -11.90 5.64
CA ALA A 133 -11.49 -12.28 6.75
C ALA A 133 -11.57 -13.79 7.05
N HIS A 134 -12.78 -14.36 7.00
CA HIS A 134 -13.00 -15.79 7.21
C HIS A 134 -12.42 -16.65 6.07
N ILE A 135 -12.48 -16.17 4.82
CA ILE A 135 -11.93 -16.88 3.65
C ILE A 135 -10.39 -16.87 3.66
N LEU A 136 -9.79 -15.74 4.08
CA LEU A 136 -8.34 -15.53 4.03
C LEU A 136 -7.62 -15.92 5.33
N HIS A 137 -8.37 -16.24 6.39
CA HIS A 137 -7.84 -16.45 7.75
C HIS A 137 -6.92 -15.31 8.22
N ALA A 138 -7.25 -14.08 7.83
CA ALA A 138 -6.41 -12.90 7.96
C ALA A 138 -7.26 -11.70 8.41
N HIS A 139 -6.64 -10.78 9.17
CA HIS A 139 -7.31 -9.52 9.49
C HIS A 139 -7.38 -8.66 8.23
N MET A 140 -8.57 -8.20 7.83
CA MET A 140 -8.70 -7.42 6.59
C MET A 140 -8.81 -5.93 6.83
N GLU A 141 -7.95 -5.18 6.15
CA GLU A 141 -8.13 -3.75 5.87
C GLU A 141 -8.91 -3.62 4.56
N LEU A 142 -10.12 -3.05 4.63
CA LEU A 142 -10.98 -2.84 3.47
C LEU A 142 -10.94 -1.36 3.05
N GLU A 143 -10.52 -1.09 1.83
CA GLU A 143 -10.63 0.23 1.20
C GLU A 143 -11.86 0.24 0.28
N THR A 144 -12.83 1.12 0.54
CA THR A 144 -14.02 1.27 -0.28
C THR A 144 -13.84 2.38 -1.31
N VAL A 145 -14.07 2.07 -2.59
CA VAL A 145 -13.95 3.01 -3.70
C VAL A 145 -15.24 3.02 -4.49
N ILE A 146 -15.76 4.22 -4.76
CA ILE A 146 -16.98 4.39 -5.53
C ILE A 146 -16.58 4.63 -7.00
N ASP A 147 -16.98 3.70 -7.87
CA ASP A 147 -16.78 3.81 -9.32
C ASP A 147 -18.13 3.62 -10.04
N PRO A 148 -18.77 4.72 -10.47
CA PRO A 148 -20.04 4.66 -11.18
C PRO A 148 -19.99 3.90 -12.52
N SER A 149 -18.80 3.69 -13.09
CA SER A 149 -18.64 3.03 -14.41
C SER A 149 -19.02 1.56 -14.41
N ILE A 150 -19.10 0.92 -13.25
CA ILE A 150 -19.45 -0.51 -13.16
C ILE A 150 -20.96 -0.76 -13.33
N GLU A 151 -21.78 0.30 -13.36
CA GLU A 151 -23.24 0.32 -13.60
C GLU A 151 -24.08 -0.49 -12.59
N GLY A 152 -23.43 -1.18 -11.64
CA GLY A 152 -24.05 -1.97 -10.59
C GLY A 152 -23.16 -3.15 -10.17
N GLY A 153 -23.53 -3.79 -9.05
CA GLY A 153 -22.75 -4.88 -8.46
C GLY A 153 -21.50 -4.37 -7.73
N PHE A 154 -20.51 -5.25 -7.59
CA PHE A 154 -19.26 -4.94 -6.90
C PHE A 154 -18.06 -5.63 -7.57
N ILE A 155 -16.89 -5.03 -7.40
CA ILE A 155 -15.60 -5.66 -7.71
C ILE A 155 -14.81 -5.68 -6.42
N PHE A 156 -14.28 -6.84 -6.07
CA PHE A 156 -13.52 -7.02 -4.85
C PHE A 156 -12.13 -7.55 -5.16
N ASP A 157 -11.13 -6.69 -4.98
CA ASP A 157 -9.72 -7.02 -5.21
C ASP A 157 -9.07 -7.32 -3.86
N ILE A 158 -8.49 -8.51 -3.69
CA ILE A 158 -7.76 -8.91 -2.49
C ILE A 158 -6.42 -9.51 -2.92
N ASN A 159 -5.31 -8.86 -2.56
CA ASN A 159 -3.98 -9.31 -2.95
C ASN A 159 -3.93 -9.58 -4.47
N ASP A 160 -3.77 -10.85 -4.88
CA ASP A 160 -3.73 -11.28 -6.29
C ASP A 160 -5.08 -11.77 -6.85
N TYR A 161 -6.12 -11.81 -6.02
CA TYR A 161 -7.45 -12.29 -6.38
C TYR A 161 -8.40 -11.13 -6.69
N ARG A 162 -9.04 -11.17 -7.86
CA ARG A 162 -10.08 -10.23 -8.26
C ARG A 162 -11.41 -10.95 -8.44
N LEU A 163 -12.38 -10.62 -7.60
CA LEU A 163 -13.76 -11.07 -7.72
C LEU A 163 -14.58 -9.97 -8.37
N ASP A 164 -14.80 -10.08 -9.67
CA ASP A 164 -15.63 -9.14 -10.43
C ASP A 164 -17.05 -9.69 -10.60
N ALA A 165 -17.99 -9.08 -9.88
CA ALA A 165 -19.43 -9.32 -9.97
C ALA A 165 -20.17 -8.08 -10.51
N SER A 166 -19.49 -7.20 -11.25
CA SER A 166 -20.09 -5.99 -11.82
C SER A 166 -21.06 -6.27 -12.95
N VAL A 167 -22.09 -5.42 -13.05
CA VAL A 167 -23.11 -5.50 -14.10
C VAL A 167 -22.49 -5.17 -15.46
N ALA A 168 -21.59 -4.18 -15.53
CA ALA A 168 -20.86 -3.85 -16.75
C ALA A 168 -20.10 -5.05 -17.32
N THR A 169 -19.39 -5.82 -16.49
CA THR A 169 -18.66 -7.02 -16.92
C THR A 169 -19.62 -8.12 -17.40
N GLN A 170 -20.76 -8.31 -16.73
CA GLN A 170 -21.77 -9.29 -17.15
C GLN A 170 -22.37 -8.93 -18.52
N LEU A 171 -22.79 -7.67 -18.72
CA LEU A 171 -23.30 -7.17 -20.00
C LEU A 171 -22.26 -7.32 -21.12
N LYS A 172 -21.00 -7.01 -20.84
CA LYS A 172 -19.90 -7.18 -21.80
C LYS A 172 -19.71 -8.64 -22.21
N ARG A 173 -19.78 -9.58 -21.25
CA ARG A 173 -19.70 -11.02 -21.54
C ARG A 173 -20.86 -11.47 -22.44
N VAL A 174 -22.09 -11.02 -22.15
CA VAL A 174 -23.27 -11.34 -22.96
C VAL A 174 -23.11 -10.81 -24.38
N LYS A 175 -22.70 -9.53 -24.54
CA LYS A 175 -22.43 -8.94 -25.87
C LYS A 175 -21.42 -9.77 -26.67
N GLN A 176 -20.33 -10.20 -26.04
CA GLN A 176 -19.30 -11.00 -26.69
C GLN A 176 -19.82 -12.38 -27.14
N GLN A 177 -20.60 -13.05 -26.29
CA GLN A 177 -21.23 -14.33 -26.64
C GLN A 177 -22.15 -14.20 -27.86
N PHE A 178 -22.93 -13.11 -27.96
CA PHE A 178 -23.78 -12.87 -29.12
C PHE A 178 -22.96 -12.59 -30.39
N ILE A 179 -21.87 -11.82 -30.31
CA ILE A 179 -20.98 -11.55 -31.45
C ILE A 179 -20.33 -12.85 -31.96
N ASP A 180 -19.81 -13.68 -31.05
CA ASP A 180 -19.15 -14.94 -31.41
C ASP A 180 -20.13 -15.93 -32.04
N LYS A 181 -21.37 -15.97 -31.52
CA LYS A 181 -22.42 -16.82 -32.09
C LYS A 181 -22.83 -16.36 -33.49
N ASN A 182 -22.93 -15.05 -33.72
CA ASN A 182 -23.24 -14.51 -35.05
C ASN A 182 -22.12 -14.75 -36.07
N ARG A 183 -20.85 -14.72 -35.65
CA ARG A 183 -19.69 -15.03 -36.52
C ARG A 183 -19.60 -16.49 -36.95
N ARG A 184 -20.22 -17.42 -36.23
CA ARG A 184 -20.23 -18.85 -36.58
C ARG A 184 -21.36 -19.24 -37.54
N ILE A 185 -22.31 -18.32 -37.78
CA ILE A 185 -23.48 -18.54 -38.62
C ILE A 185 -23.27 -17.96 -40.03
N VAL A 186 -22.20 -17.19 -40.24
CA VAL A 186 -21.77 -16.67 -41.54
C VAL A 186 -20.61 -17.50 -42.09
#